data_AF-A0A2G6Q7C8-F1
#
_entry.id   AF-A0A2G6Q7C8-F1
#
_cell.length_a   1.000
_cell.length_b   1.000
_cell.length_c   1.000
_cell.angle_alpha   90.00
_cell.angle_beta   90.00
_cell.angle_gamma   90.00
#
_symmetry.space_group_name_H-M   'P 1'
#
loop_
_entity.id
_entity.type
_entity.pdbx_description
1 polymer ?
#
loop_
_entity_poly.entity_id
_entity_poly.type
_entity_poly.pdbx_seq_one_letter_code
_entity_poly.pdbx_strand_id
1 'polypeptide(L)'
;MKAERIFECTSEDGIWNKAIFKTKEGIYYYVSENSTIEITGHEYIDLDILEEVHQGEDHNLFAVKGDERDMLQQLELDGFNFEDVDWGDLNLLDNEIMSSTDAIEEWGIESSTLRKRINDFPRGSIRKIGTTYAVTRFGMRSVFGSNKK
;
A
#
# COMPACT_ATOMS: atom_id res chain seq x y z
N MET A 1 -12.89 -2.39 -13.94
CA MET A 1 -11.54 -3.02 -13.87
C MET A 1 -11.36 -3.53 -12.43
N LYS A 2 -10.68 -4.66 -12.16
CA LYS A 2 -10.74 -5.27 -10.81
C LYS A 2 -9.58 -4.86 -9.90
N ALA A 3 -9.89 -4.56 -8.64
CA ALA A 3 -8.91 -4.40 -7.57
C ALA A 3 -8.91 -5.66 -6.67
N GLU A 4 -7.72 -6.10 -6.27
CA GLU A 4 -7.48 -7.31 -5.48
C GLU A 4 -7.35 -6.96 -4.00
N ARG A 5 -8.02 -7.72 -3.12
CA ARG A 5 -7.94 -7.50 -1.69
C ARG A 5 -6.66 -8.09 -1.12
N ILE A 6 -5.88 -7.27 -0.43
CA ILE A 6 -4.58 -7.64 0.16
C ILE A 6 -4.57 -7.55 1.70
N PHE A 7 -5.64 -7.02 2.27
CA PHE A 7 -5.82 -6.90 3.71
C PHE A 7 -7.31 -6.92 4.04
N GLU A 8 -7.63 -7.54 5.17
CA GLU A 8 -8.96 -7.53 5.78
C GLU A 8 -8.78 -7.62 7.31
N CYS A 9 -9.47 -6.75 8.04
CA CYS A 9 -9.53 -6.79 9.49
C CYS A 9 -10.84 -6.16 9.97
N THR A 10 -11.14 -6.29 11.26
CA THR A 10 -12.25 -5.58 11.91
C THR A 10 -11.67 -4.70 13.00
N SER A 11 -12.19 -3.49 13.14
CA SER A 11 -11.82 -2.55 14.21
C SER A 11 -12.05 -3.16 15.60
N GLU A 12 -11.34 -2.65 16.60
CA GLU A 12 -11.43 -3.16 17.99
C GLU A 12 -12.84 -3.13 18.57
N ASP A 13 -13.67 -2.17 18.15
CA ASP A 13 -15.07 -2.04 18.55
C ASP A 13 -16.02 -3.02 17.84
N GLY A 14 -15.53 -3.76 16.83
CA GLY A 14 -16.31 -4.71 16.04
C GLY A 14 -17.28 -4.07 15.04
N ILE A 15 -17.27 -2.74 14.93
CA ILE A 15 -18.28 -1.99 14.16
C ILE A 15 -17.83 -1.81 12.71
N TRP A 16 -16.53 -1.75 12.44
CA TRP A 16 -16.01 -1.44 11.12
C TRP A 16 -15.12 -2.55 10.58
N ASN A 17 -15.51 -3.12 9.44
CA ASN A 17 -14.63 -3.94 8.63
C ASN A 17 -13.72 -3.02 7.81
N LYS A 18 -12.44 -3.36 7.78
CA LYS A 18 -11.37 -2.59 7.15
C LYS A 18 -10.71 -3.48 6.11
N ALA A 19 -10.53 -2.97 4.90
CA ALA A 19 -9.89 -3.71 3.83
C ALA A 19 -8.98 -2.82 3.00
N ILE A 20 -7.92 -3.40 2.43
CA ILE A 20 -7.10 -2.72 1.41
C ILE A 20 -7.24 -3.47 0.10
N PHE A 21 -7.56 -2.73 -0.96
CA PHE A 21 -7.59 -3.22 -2.32
C PHE A 21 -6.44 -2.60 -3.13
N LYS A 22 -5.70 -3.44 -3.85
CA LYS A 22 -4.59 -3.07 -4.72
C LYS A 22 -5.02 -3.20 -6.18
N THR A 23 -4.64 -2.21 -6.99
CA THR A 23 -4.76 -2.27 -8.45
C THR A 23 -3.44 -2.63 -9.12
N LYS A 24 -3.49 -2.97 -10.40
CA LYS A 24 -2.28 -3.26 -11.19
C LYS A 24 -1.39 -2.03 -11.44
N GLU A 25 -1.86 -0.83 -11.16
CA GLU A 25 -1.16 0.43 -11.42
C GLU A 25 -0.44 1.00 -10.18
N GLY A 26 -0.39 0.23 -9.08
CA GLY A 26 0.19 0.72 -7.82
C GLY A 26 -0.70 1.73 -7.09
N ILE A 27 -1.98 1.79 -7.45
CA ILE A 27 -3.01 2.55 -6.74
C ILE A 27 -3.69 1.61 -5.75
N TYR A 28 -3.93 2.11 -4.55
CA TYR A 28 -4.55 1.38 -3.45
C TYR A 28 -5.82 2.09 -2.98
N TYR A 29 -6.72 1.30 -2.40
CA TYR A 29 -7.96 1.77 -1.80
C TYR A 29 -8.08 1.20 -0.40
N TYR A 30 -8.07 2.08 0.60
CA TYR A 30 -8.39 1.74 1.97
C TYR A 30 -9.89 1.87 2.17
N VAL A 31 -10.57 0.77 2.47
CA VAL A 31 -12.03 0.70 2.60
C VAL A 31 -12.40 0.46 4.05
N SER A 32 -13.34 1.25 4.56
CA SER A 32 -13.95 1.10 5.89
C SER A 32 -15.45 0.94 5.72
N GLU A 33 -15.96 -0.23 6.09
CA GLU A 33 -17.36 -0.62 5.94
C GLU A 33 -17.97 -0.94 7.31
N ASN A 34 -19.22 -0.53 7.55
CA ASN A 34 -19.95 -0.93 8.74
C ASN A 34 -20.24 -2.43 8.69
N SER A 35 -19.80 -3.18 9.71
CA SER A 35 -19.88 -4.64 9.80
C SER A 35 -21.30 -5.21 9.76
N THR A 36 -22.32 -4.35 9.89
CA THR A 36 -23.73 -4.71 9.77
C THR A 36 -24.25 -4.79 8.33
N ILE A 37 -23.43 -4.41 7.35
CA ILE A 37 -23.77 -4.43 5.92
C ILE A 37 -22.81 -5.40 5.23
N GLU A 38 -23.34 -6.25 4.34
CA GLU A 38 -22.60 -7.31 3.65
C GLU A 38 -22.13 -6.84 2.26
N ILE A 39 -21.33 -5.77 2.13
CA ILE A 39 -20.85 -5.33 0.80
C ILE A 39 -19.57 -6.08 0.40
N THR A 40 -18.68 -6.47 1.33
CA THR A 40 -17.33 -6.92 0.92
C THR A 40 -16.83 -8.25 1.52
N GLY A 41 -17.48 -9.35 1.15
CA GLY A 41 -16.93 -10.71 1.27
C GLY A 41 -16.12 -11.19 0.05
N HIS A 42 -15.64 -10.29 -0.81
CA HIS A 42 -15.06 -10.65 -2.11
C HIS A 42 -13.55 -10.43 -2.16
N GLU A 43 -12.81 -11.44 -2.64
CA GLU A 43 -11.38 -11.34 -2.99
C GLU A 43 -11.07 -10.23 -4.00
N TYR A 44 -12.09 -9.80 -4.76
CA TYR A 44 -11.99 -8.75 -5.77
C TYR A 44 -13.20 -7.82 -5.72
N ILE A 45 -12.97 -6.53 -5.98
CA ILE A 45 -14.02 -5.52 -6.14
C ILE A 45 -13.86 -4.80 -7.49
N ASP A 46 -14.97 -4.34 -8.08
CA ASP A 46 -14.90 -3.50 -9.27
C ASP A 46 -14.46 -2.09 -8.90
N LEU A 47 -13.56 -1.53 -9.70
CA LEU A 47 -13.05 -0.17 -9.48
C LEU A 47 -14.15 0.87 -9.60
N ASP A 48 -15.16 0.64 -10.44
CA ASP A 48 -16.28 1.56 -10.60
C ASP A 48 -17.01 1.76 -9.25
N ILE A 49 -17.15 0.70 -8.44
CA ILE A 49 -17.72 0.77 -7.09
C ILE A 49 -16.80 1.58 -6.16
N LEU A 50 -15.49 1.32 -6.17
CA LEU A 50 -14.53 2.04 -5.32
C LEU A 50 -14.45 3.53 -5.67
N GLU A 51 -14.64 3.90 -6.94
CA GLU A 51 -14.64 5.28 -7.39
C GLU A 51 -15.97 5.99 -7.10
N GLU A 52 -17.11 5.28 -7.17
CA GLU A 52 -18.42 5.81 -6.75
C GLU A 52 -18.48 6.09 -5.25
N VAL A 53 -17.89 5.21 -4.42
CA VAL A 53 -17.83 5.36 -2.96
C VAL A 53 -16.97 6.57 -2.55
N HIS A 54 -16.09 7.05 -3.44
CA HIS A 54 -15.11 8.08 -3.08
C HIS A 54 -15.70 9.48 -2.88
N GLN A 55 -16.99 9.73 -3.17
CA GLN A 55 -17.61 11.03 -2.93
C GLN A 55 -19.10 10.90 -2.56
N GLY A 56 -19.37 10.69 -1.28
CA GLY A 56 -20.57 11.23 -0.64
C GLY A 56 -21.81 10.32 -0.59
N GLU A 57 -22.53 10.50 0.52
CA GLU A 57 -23.90 10.08 0.86
C GLU A 57 -24.11 8.74 1.59
N ASP A 58 -23.26 7.72 1.45
CA ASP A 58 -23.43 6.48 2.24
C ASP A 58 -22.59 6.50 3.53
N HIS A 59 -23.26 6.64 4.69
CA HIS A 59 -22.63 6.70 6.00
C HIS A 59 -21.99 5.37 6.44
N ASN A 60 -22.11 4.32 5.64
CA ASN A 60 -21.70 2.97 5.99
C ASN A 60 -20.49 2.44 5.22
N LEU A 61 -20.02 3.17 4.21
CA LEU A 61 -18.90 2.75 3.39
C LEU A 61 -18.03 3.94 3.00
N PHE A 62 -16.75 3.85 3.35
CA PHE A 62 -15.76 4.88 3.05
C PHE A 62 -14.60 4.24 2.29
N ALA A 63 -14.16 4.87 1.20
CA ALA A 63 -12.97 4.45 0.48
C ALA A 63 -11.99 5.62 0.38
N VAL A 64 -10.73 5.40 0.72
CA VAL A 64 -9.63 6.35 0.52
C VAL A 64 -8.70 5.81 -0.57
N LYS A 65 -8.64 6.51 -1.71
CA LYS A 65 -7.70 6.21 -2.80
C LYS A 65 -6.35 6.85 -2.48
N GLY A 66 -5.26 6.10 -2.67
CA GLY A 66 -3.92 6.62 -2.42
C GLY A 66 -2.81 5.71 -2.92
N ASP A 67 -1.58 6.14 -2.71
CA ASP A 67 -0.39 5.32 -2.89
C ASP A 67 -0.05 4.53 -1.61
N GLU A 68 1.06 3.77 -1.62
CA GLU A 68 1.42 2.93 -0.47
C GLU A 68 1.74 3.73 0.77
N ARG A 69 2.23 4.97 0.63
CA ARG A 69 2.48 5.83 1.78
C ARG A 69 1.15 6.25 2.41
N ASP A 70 0.16 6.55 1.60
CA ASP A 70 -1.19 6.87 2.09
C ASP A 70 -1.79 5.67 2.85
N MET A 71 -1.64 4.45 2.31
CA MET A 71 -2.12 3.22 2.97
C MET A 71 -1.43 2.97 4.31
N LEU A 72 -0.11 3.15 4.37
CA LEU A 72 0.64 3.02 5.63
C LEU A 72 0.15 4.02 6.68
N GLN A 73 -0.13 5.26 6.27
CA GLN A 73 -0.68 6.26 7.16
C GLN A 73 -2.08 5.89 7.66
N GLN A 74 -2.96 5.35 6.80
CA GLN A 74 -4.29 4.89 7.22
C GLN A 74 -4.21 3.72 8.20
N LEU A 75 -3.34 2.74 7.95
CA LEU A 75 -3.11 1.61 8.87
C LEU A 75 -2.63 2.09 10.24
N GLU A 76 -1.67 3.02 10.27
CA GLU A 76 -1.17 3.60 11.52
C GLU A 76 -2.27 4.35 12.30
N LEU A 77 -3.11 5.12 11.60
CA LEU A 77 -4.24 5.84 12.22
C LEU A 77 -5.26 4.89 12.84
N ASP A 78 -5.55 3.78 12.16
CA ASP A 78 -6.51 2.78 12.63
C ASP A 78 -5.88 1.70 13.54
N GLY A 79 -4.59 1.84 13.88
CA GLY A 79 -3.89 0.98 14.85
C GLY A 79 -3.49 -0.40 14.30
N PHE A 80 -3.46 -0.58 12.98
CA PHE A 80 -3.05 -1.82 12.34
C PHE A 80 -1.57 -1.80 11.97
N ASN A 81 -0.91 -2.96 12.06
CA ASN A 81 0.47 -3.06 11.59
C ASN A 81 0.50 -3.32 10.10
N PHE A 82 1.39 -2.63 9.39
CA PHE A 82 1.60 -2.89 7.97
C PHE A 82 2.11 -4.31 7.66
N GLU A 83 2.72 -4.99 8.65
CA GLU A 83 3.16 -6.38 8.54
C GLU A 83 1.98 -7.36 8.41
N ASP A 84 0.77 -6.94 8.80
CA ASP A 84 -0.45 -7.75 8.71
C ASP A 84 -1.06 -7.73 7.29
N VAL A 85 -0.56 -6.86 6.41
CA VAL A 85 -1.01 -6.74 5.02
C VAL A 85 -0.17 -7.63 4.12
N ASP A 86 -0.83 -8.44 3.29
CA ASP A 86 -0.17 -9.24 2.27
C ASP A 86 0.16 -8.36 1.04
N TRP A 87 1.22 -7.57 1.16
CA TRP A 87 1.71 -6.72 0.05
C TRP A 87 2.18 -7.54 -1.17
N GLY A 88 2.26 -8.87 -1.04
CA GLY A 88 2.78 -9.81 -2.00
C GLY A 88 4.16 -10.35 -1.64
N ASP A 89 4.44 -11.58 -2.05
CA ASP A 89 5.75 -12.20 -1.89
C ASP A 89 6.81 -11.54 -2.79
N LEU A 90 8.01 -11.38 -2.25
CA LEU A 90 9.18 -10.83 -2.94
C LEU A 90 9.62 -11.76 -4.09
N ASN A 91 8.98 -11.62 -5.25
CA ASN A 91 9.31 -12.38 -6.43
C ASN A 91 10.58 -11.79 -7.08
N LEU A 92 11.61 -12.60 -7.34
CA LEU A 92 12.83 -12.13 -8.01
C LEU A 92 12.62 -11.80 -9.50
N LEU A 93 11.44 -12.13 -10.04
CA LEU A 93 10.92 -11.67 -11.33
C LEU A 93 9.97 -10.47 -11.17
N ASP A 94 9.72 -10.02 -9.94
CA ASP A 94 8.90 -8.86 -9.70
C ASP A 94 9.57 -7.64 -10.32
N ASN A 95 8.85 -7.01 -11.23
CA ASN A 95 9.27 -5.78 -11.87
C ASN A 95 9.39 -4.62 -10.88
N GLU A 96 8.88 -4.78 -9.65
CA GLU A 96 9.04 -3.85 -8.55
C GLU A 96 10.47 -3.80 -7.98
N ILE A 97 11.28 -4.86 -8.08
CA ILE A 97 12.65 -4.87 -7.53
C ILE A 97 13.59 -4.07 -8.43
N MET A 98 14.37 -3.19 -7.81
CA MET A 98 15.36 -2.35 -8.47
C MET A 98 16.65 -2.28 -7.67
N SER A 99 17.76 -2.02 -8.36
CA SER A 99 19.01 -1.72 -7.67
C SER A 99 18.90 -0.36 -6.97
N SER A 100 19.70 -0.14 -5.94
CA SER A 100 19.78 1.19 -5.32
C SER A 100 20.14 2.28 -6.33
N THR A 101 20.94 1.96 -7.36
CA THR A 101 21.33 2.93 -8.39
C THR A 101 20.12 3.35 -9.23
N ASP A 102 19.34 2.38 -9.72
CA ASP A 102 18.13 2.64 -10.50
C ASP A 102 17.10 3.41 -9.67
N ALA A 103 16.95 3.06 -8.38
CA ALA A 103 16.05 3.73 -7.46
C ALA A 103 16.42 5.20 -7.23
N ILE A 104 17.71 5.49 -7.04
CA ILE A 104 18.24 6.85 -6.86
C ILE A 104 17.98 7.70 -8.11
N GLU A 105 18.18 7.12 -9.29
CA GLU A 105 17.92 7.78 -10.57
C GLU A 105 16.42 8.01 -10.81
N GLU A 106 15.59 7.00 -10.57
CA GLU A 106 14.14 7.05 -10.78
C GLU A 106 13.46 8.06 -9.84
N TRP A 107 13.87 8.14 -8.58
CA TRP A 107 13.34 9.11 -7.61
C TRP A 107 14.07 10.47 -7.60
N GLY A 108 15.18 10.61 -8.35
CA GLY A 108 15.97 11.84 -8.38
C GLY A 108 16.54 12.25 -7.02
N ILE A 109 16.89 11.26 -6.18
CA ILE A 109 17.49 11.49 -4.85
C ILE A 109 19.00 11.28 -4.90
N GLU A 110 19.71 11.62 -3.82
CA GLU A 110 21.12 11.24 -3.69
C GLU A 110 21.29 9.87 -3.04
N SER A 111 22.39 9.17 -3.36
CA SER A 111 22.79 7.93 -2.68
C SER A 111 22.96 8.10 -1.16
N SER A 112 23.38 9.29 -0.73
CA SER A 112 23.48 9.64 0.69
C SER A 112 22.11 9.64 1.38
N THR A 113 21.08 10.15 0.71
CA THR A 113 19.70 10.22 1.20
C THR A 113 19.09 8.83 1.35
N LEU A 114 19.22 7.96 0.36
CA LEU A 114 18.75 6.58 0.44
C LEU A 114 19.36 5.86 1.65
N ARG A 115 20.68 5.97 1.83
CA ARG A 115 21.41 5.29 2.92
C ARG A 115 21.01 5.78 4.31
N LYS A 116 20.64 7.05 4.47
CA LYS A 116 20.20 7.60 5.77
C LYS A 116 18.83 7.08 6.19
N ARG A 117 17.99 6.67 5.23
CA ARG A 117 16.60 6.26 5.47
C ARG A 117 16.37 4.76 5.36
N ILE A 118 17.43 3.93 5.36
CA ILE A 118 17.32 2.47 5.24
C ILE A 118 16.37 1.87 6.30
N ASN A 119 16.37 2.43 7.51
CA ASN A 119 15.53 1.95 8.61
C ASN A 119 14.07 2.41 8.50
N ASP A 120 13.76 3.34 7.60
CA ASP A 120 12.41 3.84 7.37
C ASP A 120 11.65 2.95 6.36
N PHE A 121 12.34 2.03 5.67
CA PHE A 121 11.73 1.13 4.71
C PHE A 121 10.89 0.07 5.40
N PRO A 122 9.68 -0.22 4.90
CA PRO A 122 8.91 -1.38 5.33
C PRO A 122 9.73 -2.66 5.29
N ARG A 123 9.51 -3.56 6.24
CA ARG A 123 10.22 -4.84 6.28
C ARG A 123 10.02 -5.61 4.98
N GLY A 124 11.10 -6.19 4.46
CA GLY A 124 11.09 -6.91 3.18
C GLY A 124 11.23 -6.01 1.94
N SER A 125 10.96 -4.70 2.05
CA SER A 125 11.02 -3.78 0.90
C SER A 125 12.44 -3.28 0.56
N ILE A 126 13.41 -3.49 1.45
CA ILE A 126 14.85 -3.23 1.25
C ILE A 126 15.69 -4.42 1.72
N ARG A 127 16.73 -4.75 0.96
CA ARG A 127 17.70 -5.78 1.34
C ARG A 127 19.11 -5.40 0.90
N LYS A 128 20.08 -5.59 1.79
CA LYS A 128 21.50 -5.45 1.45
C LYS A 128 21.99 -6.67 0.66
N ILE A 129 22.61 -6.44 -0.49
CA ILE A 129 23.21 -7.46 -1.35
C ILE A 129 24.69 -7.07 -1.57
N GLY A 130 25.60 -7.78 -0.90
CA GLY A 130 27.02 -7.44 -0.93
C GLY A 130 27.28 -6.02 -0.41
N THR A 131 27.79 -5.15 -1.29
CA THR A 131 28.06 -3.73 -1.00
C THR A 131 26.92 -2.79 -1.40
N THR A 132 25.89 -3.30 -2.07
CA THR A 132 24.75 -2.51 -2.56
C THR A 132 23.46 -2.87 -1.85
N TYR A 133 22.39 -2.13 -2.14
CA TYR A 133 21.03 -2.45 -1.72
C TYR A 133 20.19 -2.78 -2.95
N ALA A 134 19.31 -3.78 -2.79
CA ALA A 134 18.13 -3.93 -3.62
C ALA A 134 16.96 -3.33 -2.86
N VAL A 135 16.14 -2.56 -3.55
CA VAL A 135 14.93 -1.93 -3.02
C VAL A 135 13.77 -2.26 -3.95
N THR A 136 12.57 -2.21 -3.42
CA THR A 136 11.33 -2.32 -4.20
C THR A 136 10.78 -0.93 -4.51
N ARG A 137 10.06 -0.77 -5.63
CA ARG A 137 9.28 0.45 -5.89
C ARG A 137 8.30 0.72 -4.76
N PHE A 138 7.63 -0.32 -4.26
CA PHE A 138 6.86 -0.28 -3.02
C PHE A 138 7.61 0.46 -1.90
N GLY A 139 8.78 -0.04 -1.49
CA GLY A 139 9.56 0.57 -0.40
C GLY A 139 9.98 2.01 -0.71
N MET A 140 10.33 2.29 -1.96
CA MET A 140 10.66 3.65 -2.40
C MET A 140 9.46 4.60 -2.30
N ARG A 141 8.27 4.18 -2.73
CA ARG A 141 7.02 4.93 -2.60
C ARG A 141 6.65 5.14 -1.13
N SER A 142 6.77 4.12 -0.29
CA SER A 142 6.52 4.24 1.15
C SER A 142 7.41 5.29 1.83
N VAL A 143 8.71 5.32 1.53
CA VAL A 143 9.67 6.19 2.23
C VAL A 143 9.76 7.59 1.62
N PHE A 144 9.71 7.68 0.29
CA PHE A 144 9.96 8.92 -0.47
C PHE A 144 8.71 9.47 -1.16
N GLY A 145 7.58 8.76 -1.13
CA GLY A 145 6.36 9.07 -1.87
C GLY A 145 6.43 8.63 -3.33
N SER A 146 5.33 8.78 -4.05
CA SER A 146 5.27 8.65 -5.51
C SER A 146 6.35 9.50 -6.20
N ASN A 147 6.97 8.95 -7.24
CA ASN A 147 7.98 9.69 -8.01
C ASN A 147 7.31 10.92 -8.66
N LYS A 148 8.07 12.02 -8.82
CA LYS A 148 7.53 13.27 -9.39
C LYS A 148 7.47 13.28 -10.92
N LYS A 149 7.59 12.13 -11.57
CA LYS A 149 7.73 12.06 -13.03
C LYS A 149 6.41 11.73 -13.71
#